data_AF-A0A1G2KLF4-F1
#
_entry.id   AF-A0A1G2KLF4-F1
#
_cell.length_a   1.000
_cell.length_b   1.000
_cell.length_c   1.000
_cell.angle_alpha   90.00
_cell.angle_beta   90.00
_cell.angle_gamma   90.00
#
_symmetry.space_group_name_H-M   'P 1'
#
loop_
_entity.id
_entity.type
_entity.pdbx_description
1 polymer ?
#
loop_
_entity_poly.entity_id
_entity_poly.type
_entity_poly.pdbx_seq_one_letter_code
_entity_poly.pdbx_strand_id
1 'polypeptide(L)'
;MRIAEEGIAQLKERVDALIKIPNDNLMKIITRETSLLSAFDMCDEVLRQAVQGISDLITLPGIVNVDFADIRAILQDAGSALMGVGVAAGDDRAVEAAKNAVNSPLLDLSIDGARGVLFNISGGPDLTMWEINEAAKVITENVDKEAKIIFGAVHDERLKKGEVKITVIATGFPHETRKEERPEVKRMSVFAEDLIKRESPASADEKQDEWDAVPAFLRRNKK
;
A
#
# COMPACT_ATOMS: atom_id res chain seq x y z
N MET A 1 1.25 -12.06 -8.06
CA MET A 1 1.64 -11.52 -6.74
C MET A 1 3.03 -11.96 -6.30
N ARG A 2 3.41 -13.25 -6.36
CA ARG A 2 4.75 -13.74 -5.94
C ARG A 2 5.96 -12.91 -6.41
N ILE A 3 6.04 -12.55 -7.70
CA ILE A 3 7.16 -11.76 -8.24
C ILE A 3 7.20 -10.34 -7.64
N ALA A 4 6.03 -9.73 -7.42
CA ALA A 4 5.93 -8.38 -6.86
C ALA A 4 6.32 -8.36 -5.37
N GLU A 5 5.90 -9.37 -4.60
CA GLU A 5 6.27 -9.51 -3.18
C GLU A 5 7.78 -9.69 -3.01
N GLU A 6 8.39 -10.55 -3.84
CA GLU A 6 9.84 -10.77 -3.84
C GLU A 6 10.60 -9.50 -4.22
N GLY A 7 10.13 -8.77 -5.24
CA GLY A 7 10.70 -7.48 -5.63
C GLY A 7 10.57 -6.40 -4.55
N ILE A 8 9.41 -6.31 -3.90
CA ILE A 8 9.15 -5.38 -2.78
C ILE A 8 10.10 -5.66 -1.62
N ALA A 9 10.31 -6.94 -1.27
CA ALA A 9 11.21 -7.33 -0.18
C ALA A 9 12.66 -6.92 -0.49
N GLN A 10 13.15 -7.22 -1.70
CA GLN A 10 14.49 -6.81 -2.13
C GLN A 10 14.67 -5.29 -2.20
N LEU A 11 13.64 -4.58 -2.65
CA LEU A 11 13.68 -3.12 -2.77
C LEU A 11 13.72 -2.45 -1.39
N LYS A 12 12.94 -2.95 -0.43
CA LYS A 12 12.89 -2.45 0.95
C LYS A 12 14.27 -2.47 1.64
N GLU A 13 15.13 -3.43 1.31
CA GLU A 13 16.50 -3.52 1.86
C GLU A 13 17.47 -2.49 1.26
N ARG A 14 17.08 -1.80 0.19
CA ARG A 14 17.95 -0.90 -0.60
C ARG A 14 17.49 0.55 -0.62
N VAL A 15 16.34 0.87 -0.03
CA VAL A 15 15.74 2.21 -0.06
C VAL A 15 15.44 2.70 1.35
N ASP A 16 15.53 4.01 1.56
CA ASP A 16 15.14 4.65 2.82
C ASP A 16 13.63 4.59 3.07
N ALA A 17 12.84 4.84 2.01
CA ALA A 17 11.39 4.80 2.02
C ALA A 17 10.83 4.12 0.77
N LEU A 18 9.84 3.26 0.96
CA LEU A 18 9.12 2.54 -0.08
C LEU A 18 7.65 2.95 -0.07
N ILE A 19 7.22 3.67 -1.10
CA ILE A 19 5.82 4.02 -1.30
C ILE A 19 5.16 2.90 -2.12
N LYS A 20 4.23 2.17 -1.52
CA LYS A 20 3.46 1.11 -2.20
C LYS A 20 2.13 1.70 -2.68
N ILE A 21 1.89 1.66 -3.99
CA ILE A 21 0.60 2.03 -4.60
C ILE A 21 -0.10 0.74 -5.03
N PRO A 22 -1.12 0.26 -4.30
CA PRO A 22 -1.86 -0.94 -4.68
C PRO A 22 -2.84 -0.63 -5.81
N ASN A 23 -2.68 -1.29 -6.96
CA ASN A 23 -3.59 -1.14 -8.10
C ASN A 23 -5.04 -1.52 -7.74
N ASP A 24 -5.24 -2.39 -6.75
CA ASP A 24 -6.57 -2.76 -6.26
C ASP A 24 -7.33 -1.57 -5.67
N ASN A 25 -6.63 -0.56 -5.13
CA ASN A 25 -7.27 0.67 -4.64
C ASN A 25 -7.68 1.60 -5.77
N LEU A 26 -7.00 1.53 -6.92
CA LEU A 26 -7.41 2.25 -8.14
C LEU A 26 -8.70 1.65 -8.70
N MET A 27 -8.90 0.33 -8.56
CA MET A 27 -10.15 -0.34 -8.95
C MET A 27 -11.37 0.17 -8.19
N LYS A 28 -11.20 0.82 -7.02
CA LYS A 28 -12.30 1.45 -6.27
C LYS A 28 -12.73 2.79 -6.87
N ILE A 29 -11.88 3.41 -7.67
CA ILE A 29 -12.07 4.75 -8.26
C ILE A 29 -12.58 4.63 -9.71
N ILE A 30 -12.27 3.54 -10.42
CA ILE A 30 -12.74 3.33 -11.79
C ILE A 30 -14.22 2.95 -11.87
N THR A 31 -14.87 3.34 -12.97
CA THR A 31 -16.26 2.96 -13.27
C THR A 31 -16.31 1.85 -14.32
N ARG A 32 -17.47 1.23 -14.52
CA ARG A 32 -17.67 0.17 -15.55
C ARG A 32 -17.38 0.64 -16.98
N GLU A 33 -17.34 1.94 -17.20
CA GLU A 33 -17.09 2.59 -18.49
C GLU A 33 -15.61 2.91 -18.69
N THR A 34 -14.78 2.80 -17.65
CA THR A 34 -13.34 3.10 -17.72
C THR A 34 -12.63 2.05 -18.58
N SER A 35 -11.93 2.51 -19.62
CA SER A 35 -11.11 1.65 -20.47
C SER A 35 -9.84 1.19 -19.74
N LEU A 36 -9.22 0.09 -20.19
CA LEU A 36 -7.95 -0.38 -19.63
C LEU A 36 -6.84 0.68 -19.71
N LEU A 37 -6.76 1.41 -20.83
CA LEU A 37 -5.77 2.49 -21.02
C LEU A 37 -6.01 3.61 -20.01
N SER A 38 -7.25 4.04 -19.86
CA SER A 38 -7.62 5.07 -18.90
C SER A 38 -7.34 4.66 -17.45
N ALA A 39 -7.48 3.37 -17.12
CA ALA A 39 -7.12 2.87 -15.79
C ALA A 39 -5.61 2.94 -15.53
N PHE A 40 -4.77 2.65 -16.53
CA PHE A 40 -3.32 2.84 -16.42
C PHE A 40 -2.94 4.32 -16.33
N ASP A 41 -3.58 5.20 -17.10
CA ASP A 41 -3.36 6.65 -17.01
C ASP A 41 -3.65 7.16 -15.58
N MET A 42 -4.66 6.59 -14.90
CA MET A 42 -4.95 6.91 -13.50
C MET A 42 -3.85 6.40 -12.55
N CYS A 43 -3.27 5.22 -12.79
CA CYS A 43 -2.11 4.73 -12.03
C CYS A 43 -0.93 5.71 -12.17
N ASP A 44 -0.65 6.12 -13.40
CA ASP A 44 0.46 7.03 -13.72
C ASP A 44 0.24 8.40 -13.10
N GLU A 45 -0.99 8.89 -13.05
CA GLU A 45 -1.33 10.13 -12.36
C GLU A 45 -1.05 10.04 -10.85
N VAL A 46 -1.37 8.92 -10.21
CA VAL A 46 -1.05 8.73 -8.78
C VAL A 46 0.46 8.71 -8.54
N LEU A 47 1.22 8.01 -9.38
CA LEU A 47 2.69 8.01 -9.31
C LEU A 47 3.26 9.42 -9.51
N ARG A 48 2.72 10.16 -10.49
CA ARG A 48 3.10 11.55 -10.77
C ARG A 48 2.84 12.44 -9.56
N GLN A 49 1.68 12.29 -8.91
CA GLN A 49 1.33 13.04 -7.70
C GLN A 49 2.26 12.70 -6.53
N ALA A 50 2.66 11.44 -6.36
CA ALA A 50 3.61 11.01 -5.32
C ALA A 50 4.95 11.70 -5.45
N VAL A 51 5.52 11.66 -6.66
CA VAL A 51 6.82 12.30 -6.94
C VAL A 51 6.68 13.83 -6.85
N GLN A 52 5.60 14.40 -7.39
CA GLN A 52 5.37 15.84 -7.32
C GLN A 52 5.22 16.32 -5.87
N GLY A 53 4.48 15.62 -5.01
CA GLY A 53 4.26 16.05 -3.63
C GLY A 53 5.56 16.24 -2.84
N ILE A 54 6.54 15.34 -3.03
CA ILE A 54 7.86 15.44 -2.40
C ILE A 54 8.74 16.46 -3.13
N SER A 55 8.76 16.43 -4.46
CA SER A 55 9.60 17.32 -5.26
C SER A 55 9.23 18.79 -5.06
N ASP A 56 7.94 19.11 -4.99
CA ASP A 56 7.46 20.49 -4.84
C ASP A 56 7.87 21.06 -3.48
N LEU A 57 7.89 20.25 -2.42
CA LEU A 57 8.39 20.66 -1.10
C LEU A 57 9.89 21.01 -1.08
N ILE A 58 10.68 20.43 -1.99
CA ILE A 58 12.12 20.65 -2.07
C ILE A 58 12.47 21.78 -3.04
N THR A 59 11.75 21.85 -4.16
CA THR A 59 12.14 22.67 -5.32
C THR A 59 11.42 23.99 -5.41
N LEU A 60 10.19 24.09 -4.90
CA LEU A 60 9.39 25.31 -5.01
C LEU A 60 9.55 26.16 -3.75
N PRO A 61 9.76 27.48 -3.89
CA PRO A 61 9.75 28.38 -2.75
C PRO A 61 8.35 28.37 -2.11
N GLY A 62 8.27 27.85 -0.89
CA GLY A 62 7.05 27.84 -0.09
C GLY A 62 6.84 29.10 0.74
N ILE A 63 5.59 29.36 1.11
CA ILE A 63 5.22 30.33 2.16
C ILE A 63 5.76 29.83 3.51
N VAL A 64 5.65 28.52 3.73
CA VAL A 64 6.29 27.80 4.82
C VAL A 64 7.25 26.81 4.20
N ASN A 65 8.52 27.18 4.21
CA ASN A 65 9.58 26.34 3.66
C ASN A 65 9.97 25.26 4.67
N VAL A 66 9.93 24.01 4.23
CA VAL A 66 10.52 22.88 4.95
C VAL A 66 11.94 22.71 4.44
N ASP A 67 12.90 22.47 5.33
CA ASP A 67 14.26 22.19 4.88
C ASP A 67 14.43 20.72 4.47
N PHE A 68 15.47 20.44 3.68
CA PHE A 68 15.75 19.08 3.23
C PHE A 68 16.14 18.15 4.39
N ALA A 69 16.69 18.69 5.50
CA ALA A 69 17.09 17.89 6.64
C ALA A 69 15.86 17.32 7.37
N ASP A 70 14.78 18.09 7.44
CA ASP A 70 13.50 17.72 8.01
C ASP A 70 12.82 16.62 7.18
N ILE A 71 12.77 16.80 5.86
CA ILE A 71 12.25 15.77 4.94
C ILE A 71 13.07 14.49 5.07
N ARG A 72 14.41 14.61 5.06
CA ARG A 72 15.31 13.47 5.22
C ARG A 72 15.08 12.78 6.57
N ALA A 73 14.87 13.52 7.66
CA ALA A 73 14.65 12.92 8.98
C ALA A 73 13.36 12.09 9.08
N ILE A 74 12.33 12.36 8.25
CA ILE A 74 11.10 11.56 8.19
C ILE A 74 11.22 10.37 7.23
N LEU A 75 11.94 10.56 6.11
CA LEU A 75 12.05 9.54 5.06
C LEU A 75 13.21 8.56 5.28
N GLN A 76 14.26 8.96 6.00
CA GLN A 76 15.41 8.12 6.27
C GLN A 76 15.01 6.92 7.14
N ASP A 77 15.34 5.71 6.67
CA ASP A 77 15.00 4.45 7.34
C ASP A 77 13.50 4.30 7.67
N ALA A 78 12.62 5.00 6.94
CA ALA A 78 11.17 4.98 7.09
C ALA A 78 10.56 3.60 6.80
N GLY A 79 11.21 2.83 5.94
CA GLY A 79 10.68 1.54 5.48
C GLY A 79 9.45 1.75 4.61
N SER A 80 8.26 1.37 5.09
CA SER A 80 7.03 1.53 4.31
C SER A 80 6.43 2.93 4.47
N ALA A 81 6.05 3.52 3.36
CA ALA A 81 5.39 4.82 3.29
C ALA A 81 4.04 4.69 2.57
N LEU A 82 3.08 5.50 3.00
CA LEU A 82 1.75 5.61 2.39
C LEU A 82 1.50 7.06 2.00
N MET A 83 0.69 7.24 0.95
CA MET A 83 0.40 8.55 0.39
C MET A 83 -1.10 8.75 0.23
N GLY A 84 -1.59 9.91 0.66
CA GLY A 84 -2.95 10.38 0.44
C GLY A 84 -2.96 11.74 -0.25
N VAL A 85 -3.88 11.94 -1.18
CA VAL A 85 -4.11 13.22 -1.85
C VAL A 85 -5.56 13.62 -1.68
N GLY A 86 -5.77 14.87 -1.30
CA GLY A 86 -7.09 15.49 -1.20
C GLY A 86 -7.09 16.84 -1.88
N VAL A 87 -8.15 17.11 -2.64
CA VAL A 87 -8.41 18.41 -3.26
C VAL A 87 -9.80 18.85 -2.84
N ALA A 88 -9.95 20.13 -2.50
CA ALA A 88 -11.25 20.73 -2.22
C ALA A 88 -11.25 22.22 -2.55
N ALA A 89 -12.44 22.80 -2.61
CA ALA A 89 -12.67 24.20 -2.95
C ALA A 89 -13.82 24.77 -2.11
N GLY A 90 -13.88 26.10 -1.97
CA GLY A 90 -14.90 26.80 -1.18
C GLY A 90 -14.37 27.28 0.17
N ASP A 91 -15.28 27.57 1.11
CA ASP A 91 -14.95 28.23 2.38
C ASP A 91 -14.20 27.29 3.36
N ASP A 92 -14.56 26.00 3.39
CA ASP A 92 -13.92 24.98 4.24
C ASP A 92 -12.90 24.11 3.47
N ARG A 93 -12.39 24.62 2.34
CA ARG A 93 -11.53 23.87 1.40
C ARG A 93 -10.31 23.22 2.06
N ALA A 94 -9.69 23.86 3.05
CA ALA A 94 -8.50 23.29 3.70
C ALA A 94 -8.84 22.08 4.57
N VAL A 95 -9.93 22.16 5.33
CA VAL A 95 -10.44 21.09 6.19
C VAL A 95 -10.94 19.92 5.34
N GLU A 96 -11.71 20.21 4.29
CA GLU A 96 -12.19 19.17 3.38
C GLU A 96 -11.05 18.50 2.62
N ALA A 97 -10.07 19.27 2.11
CA ALA A 97 -8.90 18.69 1.45
C ALA A 97 -8.10 17.80 2.40
N ALA A 98 -7.93 18.20 3.67
CA ALA A 98 -7.25 17.39 4.68
C ALA A 98 -8.00 16.09 4.96
N LYS A 99 -9.33 16.15 5.14
CA LYS A 99 -10.16 14.95 5.30
C LYS A 99 -10.10 14.03 4.09
N ASN A 100 -10.14 14.57 2.88
CA ASN A 100 -10.04 13.80 1.65
C ASN A 100 -8.66 13.15 1.51
N ALA A 101 -7.59 13.84 1.93
CA ALA A 101 -6.24 13.28 1.90
C ALA A 101 -6.09 12.12 2.89
N VAL A 102 -6.58 12.27 4.12
CA VAL A 102 -6.52 11.23 5.18
C VAL A 102 -7.42 10.03 4.88
N ASN A 103 -8.55 10.24 4.21
CA ASN A 103 -9.47 9.17 3.80
C ASN A 103 -9.25 8.72 2.35
N SER A 104 -8.09 9.05 1.76
CA SER A 104 -7.82 8.72 0.36
C SER A 104 -7.78 7.21 0.17
N PRO A 105 -8.39 6.66 -0.90
CA PRO A 105 -8.33 5.22 -1.19
C PRO A 105 -6.91 4.67 -1.33
N LEU A 106 -5.93 5.55 -1.57
CA LEU A 106 -4.51 5.20 -1.73
C LEU A 106 -3.80 4.94 -0.40
N LEU A 107 -4.42 5.31 0.73
CA LEU A 107 -4.00 4.96 2.07
C LEU A 107 -4.61 3.59 2.43
N ASP A 108 -3.83 2.53 2.24
CA ASP A 108 -4.28 1.15 2.47
C ASP A 108 -4.39 0.81 3.97
N LEU A 109 -3.60 1.50 4.79
CA LEU A 109 -3.70 1.51 6.26
C LEU A 109 -4.11 2.92 6.68
N SER A 110 -4.97 3.01 7.71
CA SER A 110 -5.18 4.28 8.41
C SER A 110 -3.83 4.88 8.77
N ILE A 111 -3.70 6.21 8.69
CA ILE A 111 -2.49 6.93 9.12
C ILE A 111 -2.21 6.79 10.63
N ASP A 112 -3.15 6.18 11.37
CA ASP A 112 -3.02 5.74 12.74
C ASP A 112 -1.74 4.89 12.94
N GLY A 113 -0.84 5.38 13.78
CA GLY A 113 0.41 4.70 14.11
C GLY A 113 1.60 5.04 13.20
N ALA A 114 1.46 5.96 12.25
CA ALA A 114 2.60 6.53 11.55
C ALA A 114 3.50 7.32 12.54
N ARG A 115 4.81 7.04 12.55
CA ARG A 115 5.79 7.74 13.40
C ARG A 115 6.31 9.02 12.77
N GLY A 116 6.18 9.15 11.46
CA GLY A 116 6.54 10.34 10.70
C GLY A 116 5.41 10.71 9.76
N VAL A 117 5.02 11.98 9.74
CA VAL A 117 4.02 12.49 8.80
C VAL A 117 4.55 13.77 8.16
N LEU A 118 4.64 13.73 6.85
CA LEU A 118 4.97 14.87 6.00
C LEU A 118 3.69 15.26 5.26
N PHE A 119 3.27 16.50 5.34
CA PHE A 119 2.20 16.98 4.47
C PHE A 119 2.52 18.30 3.80
N ASN A 120 2.07 18.43 2.56
CA ASN A 120 2.20 19.63 1.75
C ASN A 120 0.82 20.22 1.50
N ILE A 121 0.69 21.53 1.69
CA ILE A 121 -0.49 22.29 1.32
C ILE A 121 -0.12 23.16 0.12
N SER A 122 -0.71 22.86 -1.02
CA SER A 122 -0.61 23.66 -2.24
C SER A 122 -1.87 24.48 -2.42
N GLY A 123 -1.71 25.80 -2.59
CA GLY A 123 -2.84 26.71 -2.77
C GLY A 123 -2.47 27.95 -3.55
N GLY A 124 -3.49 28.76 -3.85
CA GLY A 124 -3.35 30.08 -4.47
C GLY A 124 -2.74 31.12 -3.51
N PRO A 125 -2.61 32.39 -3.95
CA PRO A 125 -2.12 33.47 -3.09
C PRO A 125 -3.16 33.89 -2.03
N ASP A 126 -4.37 33.34 -2.14
CA ASP A 126 -5.48 33.47 -1.22
C ASP A 126 -5.44 32.45 -0.08
N LEU A 127 -4.41 31.59 0.01
CA LEU A 127 -4.22 30.66 1.12
C LEU A 127 -3.85 31.42 2.40
N THR A 128 -4.63 31.21 3.45
CA THR A 128 -4.44 31.88 4.74
C THR A 128 -3.78 30.97 5.77
N MET A 129 -3.13 31.58 6.77
CA MET A 129 -2.57 30.83 7.91
C MET A 129 -3.64 30.11 8.74
N TRP A 130 -4.87 30.64 8.76
CA TRP A 130 -5.99 29.99 9.45
C TRP A 130 -6.33 28.64 8.81
N GLU A 131 -6.44 28.61 7.50
CA GLU A 131 -6.69 27.39 6.72
C GLU A 131 -5.61 26.33 6.91
N ILE A 132 -4.34 26.75 6.90
CA ILE A 132 -3.20 25.87 7.17
C ILE A 132 -3.31 25.23 8.56
N ASN A 133 -3.64 26.02 9.58
CA ASN A 133 -3.77 25.53 10.95
C ASN A 133 -4.94 24.55 11.12
N GLU A 134 -6.08 24.82 10.49
CA GLU A 134 -7.24 23.92 10.52
C GLU A 134 -6.94 22.59 9.80
N ALA A 135 -6.30 22.62 8.63
CA ALA A 135 -5.83 21.41 7.96
C ALA A 135 -4.83 20.62 8.81
N ALA A 136 -3.87 21.30 9.44
CA ALA A 136 -2.88 20.66 10.31
C ALA A 136 -3.52 19.96 11.51
N LYS A 137 -4.55 20.56 12.13
CA LYS A 137 -5.30 19.94 13.23
C LYS A 137 -5.96 18.63 12.78
N VAL A 138 -6.68 18.65 11.65
CA VAL A 138 -7.35 17.46 11.12
C VAL A 138 -6.36 16.32 10.90
N ILE A 139 -5.18 16.61 10.32
CA ILE A 139 -4.16 15.58 10.09
C ILE A 139 -3.60 15.09 11.43
N THR A 140 -3.26 16.00 12.35
CA THR A 140 -2.68 15.66 13.66
C THR A 140 -3.63 14.83 14.55
N GLU A 141 -4.95 15.04 14.43
CA GLU A 141 -5.96 14.26 15.16
C GLU A 141 -6.00 12.77 14.77
N ASN A 142 -5.53 12.44 13.57
CA ASN A 142 -5.52 11.08 13.01
C ASN A 142 -4.13 10.42 13.06
N VAL A 143 -3.17 11.02 13.79
CA VAL A 143 -1.79 10.55 13.87
C VAL A 143 -1.41 10.31 15.33
N ASP A 144 -0.40 9.47 15.57
CA ASP A 144 0.14 9.25 16.90
C ASP A 144 0.67 10.56 17.52
N LYS A 145 0.45 10.75 18.82
CA LYS A 145 0.87 11.96 19.56
C LYS A 145 2.38 12.11 19.64
N GLU A 146 3.13 11.01 19.49
CA GLU A 146 4.59 11.01 19.47
C GLU A 146 5.17 11.07 18.06
N ALA A 147 4.34 11.19 17.02
CA ALA A 147 4.81 11.27 15.64
C ALA A 147 5.52 12.59 15.34
N LYS A 148 6.60 12.53 14.56
CA LYS A 148 7.22 13.73 13.99
C LYS A 148 6.36 14.23 12.83
N ILE A 149 5.80 15.42 12.98
CA ILE A 149 4.95 16.06 11.96
C ILE A 149 5.72 17.21 11.32
N ILE A 150 5.79 17.20 9.99
CA ILE A 150 6.39 18.27 9.19
C ILE A 150 5.37 18.72 8.15
N PHE A 151 5.18 20.04 8.06
CA PHE A 151 4.25 20.62 7.12
C PHE A 151 4.93 21.68 6.27
N GLY A 152 4.67 21.64 4.97
CA GLY A 152 5.04 22.68 4.03
C GLY A 152 3.81 23.34 3.44
N ALA A 153 3.96 24.61 3.07
CA ALA A 153 2.94 25.35 2.34
C ALA A 153 3.57 25.97 1.10
N VAL A 154 3.07 25.59 -0.07
CA VAL A 154 3.64 25.98 -1.37
C VAL A 154 2.58 26.70 -2.19
N HIS A 155 3.00 27.75 -2.89
CA HIS A 155 2.12 28.43 -3.83
C HIS A 155 2.13 27.68 -5.17
N ASP A 156 0.98 27.17 -5.61
CA ASP A 156 0.83 26.46 -6.89
C ASP A 156 -0.07 27.27 -7.83
N GLU A 157 0.54 27.98 -8.78
CA GLU A 157 -0.16 28.80 -9.79
C GLU A 157 -1.02 27.97 -10.76
N ARG A 158 -0.86 26.63 -10.76
CA ARG A 158 -1.63 25.72 -11.62
C ARG A 158 -3.01 25.41 -11.04
N LEU A 159 -3.22 25.65 -9.75
CA LEU A 159 -4.50 25.44 -9.08
C LEU A 159 -5.49 26.56 -9.43
N LYS A 160 -6.78 26.23 -9.53
CA LYS A 160 -7.79 27.27 -9.79
C LYS A 160 -7.95 28.14 -8.55
N LYS A 161 -8.41 29.38 -8.77
CA LYS A 161 -8.76 30.28 -7.68
C LYS A 161 -9.80 29.61 -6.78
N GLY A 162 -9.51 29.53 -5.48
CA GLY A 162 -10.41 28.87 -4.52
C GLY A 162 -10.11 27.39 -4.27
N GLU A 163 -9.17 26.74 -4.98
CA GLU A 163 -8.79 25.34 -4.76
C GLU A 163 -7.58 25.21 -3.83
N VAL A 164 -7.62 24.19 -2.97
CA VAL A 164 -6.49 23.76 -2.14
C VAL A 164 -6.27 22.27 -2.34
N LYS A 165 -5.01 21.89 -2.53
CA LYS A 165 -4.54 20.52 -2.67
C LYS A 165 -3.66 20.19 -1.47
N ILE A 166 -3.99 19.12 -0.76
CA ILE A 166 -3.19 18.60 0.34
C ILE A 166 -2.68 17.23 -0.02
N THR A 167 -1.38 17.04 0.13
CA THR A 167 -0.71 15.75 -0.04
C THR A 167 -0.13 15.34 1.30
N VAL A 168 -0.51 14.16 1.79
CA VAL A 168 -0.03 13.58 3.04
C VAL A 168 0.81 12.35 2.72
N ILE A 169 1.97 12.26 3.34
CA ILE A 169 2.89 11.14 3.27
C ILE A 169 3.16 10.68 4.70
N ALA A 170 2.73 9.47 5.01
CA ALA A 170 2.91 8.86 6.32
C ALA A 170 3.99 7.79 6.24
N THR A 171 4.90 7.76 7.20
CA THR A 171 6.05 6.86 7.27
C THR A 171 6.24 6.27 8.67
N GLY A 172 7.07 5.23 8.75
CA GLY A 172 7.44 4.64 10.03
C GLY A 172 6.30 3.89 10.70
N PHE A 173 5.41 3.29 9.91
CA PHE A 173 4.40 2.37 10.43
C PHE A 173 5.08 1.25 11.21
N PRO A 174 4.62 0.92 12.43
CA PRO A 174 5.14 -0.22 13.17
C PRO A 174 5.03 -1.44 12.26
N HIS A 175 6.18 -2.11 12.08
CA HIS A 175 6.32 -3.29 11.25
C HIS A 175 5.08 -4.17 11.38
N GLU A 176 4.54 -4.64 10.25
CA GLU A 176 3.64 -5.78 10.21
C GLU A 176 4.35 -7.01 10.82
N THR A 177 4.43 -7.06 12.14
CA THR A 177 4.44 -8.31 12.91
C THR A 177 3.00 -8.75 13.09
N ARG A 178 2.18 -8.67 12.04
CA ARG A 178 1.13 -9.67 11.92
C ARG A 178 1.84 -10.90 11.39
N LYS A 179 2.37 -11.70 12.32
CA LYS A 179 2.62 -13.10 12.03
C LYS A 179 1.37 -13.60 11.31
N GLU A 180 1.51 -13.95 10.04
CA GLU A 180 0.69 -15.00 9.48
C GLU A 180 1.03 -16.27 10.26
N GLU A 181 0.47 -16.39 11.47
CA GLU A 181 0.24 -17.68 12.07
C GLU A 181 -0.78 -18.34 11.15
N ARG A 182 -0.28 -18.93 10.06
CA ARG A 182 -0.99 -19.98 9.34
C ARG A 182 -1.41 -20.95 10.44
N PRO A 183 -2.72 -21.19 10.65
CA PRO A 183 -3.11 -22.22 11.60
C PRO A 183 -2.52 -23.52 11.05
N GLU A 184 -1.49 -24.02 11.72
CA GLU A 184 -0.92 -25.32 11.46
C GLU A 184 -2.04 -26.31 11.72
N VAL A 185 -2.70 -26.77 10.65
CA VAL A 185 -3.75 -27.78 10.74
C VAL A 185 -3.08 -29.05 11.22
N LYS A 186 -3.08 -29.23 12.54
CA LYS A 186 -2.74 -30.47 13.21
C LYS A 186 -3.69 -31.52 12.65
N ARG A 187 -3.22 -32.34 11.70
CA ARG A 187 -3.94 -33.54 11.26
C ARG A 187 -4.10 -34.44 12.47
N MET A 188 -5.24 -34.35 13.12
CA MET A 188 -5.71 -35.33 14.09
C MET A 188 -6.02 -36.61 13.30
N SER A 189 -5.07 -37.55 13.28
CA SER A 189 -5.36 -38.94 12.95
C SER A 189 -6.05 -39.56 14.17
N VAL A 190 -7.38 -39.52 14.19
CA VAL A 190 -8.14 -40.32 15.14
C VAL A 190 -9.21 -41.07 14.36
N PHE A 191 -9.23 -42.39 14.58
CA PHE A 191 -10.22 -43.37 14.14
C PHE A 191 -10.07 -43.95 12.72
N ALA A 192 -9.16 -44.92 12.60
CA ALA A 192 -9.39 -46.11 11.79
C ALA A 192 -8.52 -47.27 12.33
N GLU A 193 -8.74 -47.67 13.59
CA GLU A 193 -7.96 -48.72 14.25
C GLU A 193 -8.81 -49.95 14.63
N ASP A 194 -9.99 -50.13 14.03
CA ASP A 194 -10.94 -51.16 14.51
C ASP A 194 -11.51 -52.10 13.45
N LEU A 195 -10.84 -52.26 12.30
CA LEU A 195 -11.18 -53.32 11.36
C LEU A 195 -9.91 -53.87 10.73
N ILE A 196 -9.38 -54.95 11.31
CA ILE A 196 -8.85 -56.16 10.66
C ILE A 196 -8.01 -56.89 11.74
N LYS A 197 -8.70 -57.69 12.55
CA LYS A 197 -8.08 -58.77 13.30
C LYS A 197 -8.82 -60.05 12.91
N ARG A 198 -8.27 -60.78 11.95
CA ARG A 198 -8.38 -62.25 11.88
C ARG A 198 -7.38 -62.83 10.86
N GLU A 199 -6.48 -63.62 11.45
CA GLU A 199 -5.82 -64.82 10.93
C GLU A 199 -4.68 -64.68 9.88
N SER A 200 -3.47 -65.00 10.36
CA SER A 200 -2.34 -65.55 9.59
C SER A 200 -2.53 -67.08 9.40
N PRO A 201 -1.66 -67.84 8.68
CA PRO A 201 -0.40 -67.47 8.01
C PRO A 201 -0.16 -68.12 6.61
N ALA A 202 0.99 -67.75 6.00
CA ALA A 202 1.95 -68.63 5.29
C ALA A 202 2.23 -68.38 3.78
N SER A 203 3.54 -68.40 3.52
CA SER A 203 4.31 -68.80 2.33
C SER A 203 4.49 -67.87 1.11
N ALA A 204 5.77 -67.55 0.91
CA ALA A 204 6.59 -67.72 -0.30
C ALA A 204 6.64 -66.63 -1.38
N ASP A 205 7.90 -66.25 -1.65
CA ASP A 205 8.54 -65.65 -2.83
C ASP A 205 7.73 -65.55 -4.13
N GLU A 206 7.87 -64.44 -4.87
CA GLU A 206 8.69 -64.37 -6.09
C GLU A 206 8.53 -63.02 -6.82
N LYS A 207 9.59 -62.63 -7.55
CA LYS A 207 9.73 -61.45 -8.40
C LYS A 207 8.99 -61.63 -9.73
N GLN A 208 8.32 -60.59 -10.24
CA GLN A 208 8.16 -60.22 -11.68
C GLN A 208 7.00 -59.21 -11.77
N ASP A 209 6.92 -58.17 -12.59
CA ASP A 209 7.71 -57.70 -13.73
C ASP A 209 7.37 -56.20 -13.90
N GLU A 210 8.35 -55.39 -14.30
CA GLU A 210 8.10 -54.10 -14.94
C GLU A 210 7.09 -54.29 -16.09
N TRP A 211 6.20 -53.32 -16.33
CA TRP A 211 5.36 -53.07 -17.54
C TRP A 211 3.91 -52.59 -17.25
N ASP A 212 3.54 -52.34 -15.99
CA ASP A 212 2.21 -51.78 -15.66
C ASP A 212 2.09 -50.24 -15.72
N ALA A 213 3.13 -49.54 -16.18
CA ALA A 213 3.13 -48.07 -16.28
C ALA A 213 2.58 -47.51 -17.60
N VAL A 214 1.74 -48.25 -18.35
CA VAL A 214 1.11 -47.73 -19.59
C VAL A 214 -0.41 -47.76 -19.48
N PRO A 215 -1.08 -46.59 -19.42
CA PRO A 215 -2.54 -46.49 -19.34
C PRO A 215 -3.27 -47.14 -20.53
N ALA A 216 -4.41 -47.77 -20.24
CA ALA A 216 -5.18 -48.63 -21.14
C ALA A 216 -5.66 -47.97 -22.46
N PHE A 217 -5.63 -46.65 -22.59
CA PHE A 217 -6.14 -45.93 -23.76
C PHE A 217 -5.21 -45.96 -24.98
N LEU A 218 -3.92 -46.31 -24.82
CA LEU A 218 -2.93 -46.37 -25.92
C LEU A 218 -2.89 -47.72 -26.66
N ARG A 219 -3.68 -48.73 -26.23
CA ARG A 219 -3.61 -50.10 -26.76
C ARG A 219 -4.46 -50.40 -28.00
N ARG A 220 -5.08 -49.41 -28.65
CA ARG A 220 -5.97 -49.69 -29.79
C ARG A 220 -5.91 -48.63 -30.89
N ASN A 221 -4.98 -48.80 -31.82
CA ASN A 221 -5.19 -48.58 -33.26
C ASN A 221 -4.01 -49.10 -34.08
N LYS A 222 -4.11 -50.36 -34.52
CA LYS A 222 -3.54 -50.87 -35.78
C LYS A 222 -4.22 -52.20 -36.12
N LYS A 223 -5.29 -52.12 -36.90
CA LYS A 223 -5.59 -53.06 -37.96
C LYS A 223 -6.14 -52.25 -39.12
#